data_AF-A0A7C4U7N2-F1
#
_entry.id   AF-A0A7C4U7N2-F1
#
_cell.length_a   1.000
_cell.length_b   1.000
_cell.length_c   1.000
_cell.angle_alpha   90.00
_cell.angle_beta   90.00
_cell.angle_gamma   90.00
#
_symmetry.space_group_name_H-M   'P 1'
#
loop_
_entity.id
_entity.type
_entity.pdbx_description
1 polymer ?
#
loop_
_entity_poly.entity_id
_entity_poly.type
_entity_poly.pdbx_seq_one_letter_code
_entity_poly.pdbx_strand_id
1 'polypeptide(L)' 'MLLFMLYAVLNVGPYNLSFNLSQFNFTIENGYDRIRGIDMLSTADTGAPELPVKSLNFIHPNGTSWKGSENDCRWDI' A
#
# COMPACT_ATOMS: atom_id res chain seq x y z
N MET A 1 9.79 -24.12 27.88
CA MET A 1 10.15 -22.75 27.47
C MET A 1 10.72 -22.66 26.05
N LEU A 2 11.60 -23.57 25.62
CA LEU A 2 12.17 -23.54 24.25
C LEU A 2 11.12 -23.66 23.12
N LEU A 3 10.04 -24.41 23.37
CA LEU A 3 8.95 -24.63 22.40
C LEU A 3 8.09 -23.38 22.12
N PHE A 4 7.99 -22.46 23.09
CA PHE A 4 7.24 -21.20 22.93
C PHE A 4 8.01 -20.18 22.08
N MET A 5 9.34 -20.20 22.11
CA MET A 5 10.16 -19.33 21.27
C MET A 5 10.11 -19.73 19.79
N LEU A 6 10.00 -21.04 19.49
CA LEU A 6 9.93 -21.53 18.11
C LEU A 6 8.60 -21.17 17.41
N TYR A 7 7.51 -21.13 18.17
CA TYR A 7 6.18 -20.73 17.66
C TYR A 7 6.08 -19.25 17.29
N ALA A 8 6.89 -18.38 17.91
CA ALA A 8 6.90 -16.94 17.61
C ALA A 8 7.59 -16.63 16.29
N VAL A 9 8.55 -17.45 15.86
CA VAL A 9 9.29 -17.24 14.59
C VAL A 9 8.49 -17.76 13.38
N LEU A 10 7.62 -18.76 13.58
CA LEU A 10 6.83 -19.37 12.51
C LEU A 10 5.53 -18.61 12.17
N ASN A 11 5.14 -17.61 12.98
CA ASN A 11 3.92 -16.82 12.78
C ASN A 11 4.15 -15.48 12.07
N VAL A 12 5.22 -15.34 11.29
CA VAL A 12 5.36 -14.20 10.36
C VAL A 12 4.52 -14.50 9.10
N GLY A 13 3.20 -14.50 9.29
CA GLY A 13 2.23 -14.58 8.22
C GLY A 13 2.20 -13.29 7.38
N PRO A 14 1.51 -13.29 6.23
CA PRO A 14 1.44 -12.11 5.38
C PRO A 14 0.82 -10.91 6.13
N TYR A 15 1.44 -9.74 6.01
CA TYR A 15 0.82 -8.50 6.46
C TYR A 15 -0.36 -8.17 5.55
N ASN A 16 -1.55 -8.08 6.13
CA ASN A 16 -2.72 -7.64 5.38
C ASN A 16 -2.75 -6.10 5.36
N LEU A 17 -2.61 -5.52 4.17
CA LEU A 17 -2.74 -4.09 3.95
C LEU A 17 -4.13 -3.78 3.45
N SER A 18 -4.81 -2.86 4.12
CA SER A 18 -6.13 -2.38 3.73
C SER A 18 -6.18 -0.87 3.85
N PHE A 19 -6.74 -0.23 2.83
CA PHE A 19 -6.98 1.21 2.76
C PHE A 19 -8.48 1.45 2.71
N ASN A 20 -8.95 2.40 3.50
CA ASN A 20 -10.36 2.81 3.46
C ASN A 20 -10.53 3.96 2.46
N LEU A 21 -11.63 3.96 1.70
CA LEU A 21 -12.00 5.05 0.81
C LEU A 21 -12.07 6.41 1.52
N SER A 22 -12.42 6.44 2.81
CA SER A 22 -12.42 7.67 3.62
C SER A 22 -11.04 8.33 3.77
N GLN A 23 -9.96 7.62 3.44
CA GLN A 23 -8.60 8.16 3.43
C GLN A 23 -8.28 8.90 2.13
N PHE A 24 -9.20 8.91 1.16
CA PHE A 24 -9.02 9.58 -0.12
C PHE A 24 -10.05 10.69 -0.29
N ASN A 25 -9.61 11.80 -0.85
CA ASN A 25 -10.44 12.91 -1.27
C ASN A 25 -10.43 13.01 -2.80
N PHE A 26 -11.61 13.10 -3.38
CA PHE A 26 -11.84 13.17 -4.82
C PHE A 26 -12.39 14.56 -5.13
N THR A 27 -11.66 15.31 -5.95
CA THR A 27 -12.00 16.69 -6.30
C THR A 27 -11.72 16.94 -7.77
N ILE A 28 -12.41 17.90 -8.38
CA ILE A 28 -12.11 18.33 -9.74
C ILE A 28 -11.17 19.52 -9.68
N GLU A 29 -10.06 19.46 -10.41
CA GLU A 29 -9.09 20.56 -10.54
C GLU A 29 -8.72 20.75 -12.00
N ASN A 30 -8.90 21.96 -12.53
CA ASN A 30 -8.61 22.32 -13.92
C ASN A 30 -9.31 21.41 -14.98
N GLY A 31 -10.47 20.86 -14.66
CA GLY A 31 -11.22 19.96 -15.54
C GLY A 31 -10.80 18.49 -15.49
N TYR A 32 -9.90 18.13 -14.57
CA TYR A 32 -9.44 16.77 -14.35
C TYR A 32 -9.87 16.26 -12.97
N ASP A 33 -10.10 14.96 -12.86
CA ASP A 33 -10.28 14.29 -11.57
C ASP A 33 -8.94 14.24 -10.84
N ARG A 34 -8.91 14.80 -9.63
CA ARG A 34 -7.76 14.78 -8.73
C ARG A 34 -8.08 13.97 -7.49
N ILE A 35 -7.23 12.98 -7.23
CA ILE A 35 -7.33 12.10 -6.07
C ILE A 35 -6.18 12.42 -5.12
N ARG A 36 -6.49 12.74 -3.86
CA ARG A 36 -5.50 12.98 -2.81
C ARG A 36 -5.71 12.02 -1.67
N GLY A 37 -4.66 11.32 -1.24
CA GLY A 37 -4.69 10.50 -0.03
C GLY A 37 -4.24 11.29 1.19
N ILE A 38 -4.90 11.10 2.33
CA ILE A 38 -4.47 11.65 3.62
C ILE A 38 -3.13 11.00 4.01
N ASP A 39 -2.13 11.83 4.29
CA ASP A 39 -0.74 11.41 4.57
C ASP A 39 -0.11 10.55 3.46
N MET A 40 -0.53 10.76 2.21
CA MET A 40 0.05 10.10 1.04
C MET A 40 0.84 11.11 0.21
N LEU A 41 1.95 10.64 -0.35
CA LEU A 41 2.74 11.40 -1.32
C LEU A 41 2.08 11.30 -2.70
N SER A 42 2.45 12.20 -3.58
CA SER A 42 2.01 12.20 -4.97
C SER A 42 3.15 11.70 -5.86
N THR A 43 2.85 10.78 -6.77
CA THR A 43 3.75 10.50 -7.90
C THR A 43 3.40 11.46 -9.03
N ALA A 44 4.27 12.43 -9.26
CA ALA A 44 4.09 13.44 -10.29
C ALA A 44 5.26 13.39 -11.27
N ASP A 45 5.20 12.45 -12.20
CA ASP A 45 6.01 12.56 -13.42
C ASP A 45 5.34 13.57 -14.35
N THR A 46 6.16 14.42 -14.99
CA THR A 46 5.62 15.50 -15.83
C THR A 46 4.80 14.92 -16.98
N GLY A 47 3.50 15.22 -17.02
CA GLY A 47 2.56 14.74 -18.05
C GLY A 47 1.86 13.42 -17.71
N ALA A 48 2.19 12.76 -16.60
CA ALA A 48 1.49 11.57 -16.13
C ALA A 48 0.33 11.92 -15.18
N PRO A 49 -0.69 11.05 -15.05
CA PRO A 49 -1.70 11.19 -14.01
C PRO A 49 -1.08 11.20 -12.62
N GLU A 50 -1.52 12.14 -11.80
CA GLU A 50 -1.11 12.22 -10.41
C GLU A 50 -1.82 11.13 -9.59
N LEU A 51 -1.05 10.26 -8.92
CA LEU A 51 -1.60 9.20 -8.08
C LEU A 51 -1.09 9.32 -6.63
N PRO A 52 -1.98 9.12 -5.63
CA PRO A 52 -1.57 9.09 -4.23
C PRO A 52 -0.86 7.77 -3.90
N VAL A 53 0.31 7.86 -3.26
CA VAL A 53 1.15 6.73 -2.87
C VAL A 53 1.51 6.83 -1.39
N LYS A 54 1.36 5.72 -0.66
CA LYS A 54 1.79 5.59 0.73
C LYS A 54 3.01 4.68 0.83
N SER A 55 4.12 5.23 1.31
CA SER A 55 5.30 4.43 1.65
C SER A 55 5.15 3.83 3.04
N LEU A 56 5.39 2.52 3.17
CA LEU A 56 5.29 1.78 4.43
C LEU A 56 6.65 1.13 4.73
N ASN A 57 7.11 1.27 5.97
CA ASN A 57 8.38 0.70 6.41
C ASN A 57 8.14 -0.57 7.21
N PHE A 58 8.63 -1.71 6.71
CA PHE A 58 8.56 -3.01 7.39
C PHE A 58 9.96 -3.48 7.77
N ILE A 59 10.08 -4.08 8.96
CA ILE A 59 11.28 -4.83 9.33
C ILE A 59 11.24 -6.17 8.60
N HIS A 60 12.16 -6.37 7.67
CA HIS A 60 12.25 -7.60 6.89
C HIS A 60 13.10 -8.64 7.63
N PRO A 61 12.59 -9.88 7.86
CA PRO A 61 13.38 -10.96 8.41
C PRO A 61 14.57 -11.29 7.50
N ASN A 62 15.71 -11.61 8.10
CA ASN A 62 16.90 -11.96 7.33
C ASN A 62 16.68 -13.28 6.56
N GLY A 63 17.03 -13.31 5.27
CA GLY A 63 16.93 -14.50 4.41
C GLY A 63 15.56 -14.76 3.76
N THR A 64 14.58 -13.85 3.91
CA THR A 64 13.28 -13.96 3.21
C THR A 64 13.23 -13.10 1.94
N SER A 65 12.19 -13.25 1.11
CA SER A 65 11.92 -12.39 -0.05
C SER A 65 10.48 -11.91 -0.03
N TRP A 66 10.25 -10.62 -0.26
CA TRP A 66 8.90 -10.08 -0.42
C TRP A 66 8.27 -10.53 -1.73
N LYS A 67 6.99 -10.92 -1.68
CA LYS A 67 6.13 -11.05 -2.85
C LYS A 67 4.83 -10.31 -2.56
N GLY A 68 4.57 -9.24 -3.29
CA GLY A 68 3.26 -8.62 -3.32
C GLY A 68 2.36 -9.38 -4.29
N SER A 69 1.16 -9.74 -3.88
CA SER A 69 0.08 -10.13 -4.79
C SER A 69 -0.81 -8.91 -4.97
N GLU A 70 -0.75 -8.31 -6.16
CA GLU A 70 -1.64 -7.22 -6.53
C GLU A 70 -3.00 -7.85 -6.89
N ASN A 71 -4.06 -7.48 -6.19
CA ASN A 71 -5.40 -7.81 -6.64
C ASN A 71 -5.72 -6.83 -7.76
N ASP A 72 -5.87 -7.35 -8.97
CA ASP A 72 -6.19 -6.60 -10.19
C ASP A 72 -7.38 -5.65 -9.95
N CYS A 73 -7.10 -4.35 -9.81
CA CYS A 73 -8.12 -3.31 -9.82
C CYS A 73 -8.55 -3.09 -11.26
N ARG A 74 -9.39 -4.01 -11.75
CA ARG A 74 -10.02 -3.90 -13.07
C ARG A 74 -11.00 -2.71 -13.03
N TRP A 75 -10.55 -1.57 -13.55
CA TRP A 75 -11.42 -0.42 -13.81
C TRP A 75 -12.22 -0.74 -15.08
N ASP A 76 -13.32 -1.47 -14.91
CA ASP A 76 -14.32 -1.60 -15.96
C ASP A 76 -14.95 -0.21 -16.17
N ILE A 77 -14.51 0.48 -17.24
CA ILE A 77 -15.12 1.69 -17.78
C ILE A 77 -16.02 1.29 -18.95
#